data_AF-A0A950SEM5-F1
#
_entry.id   AF-A0A950SEM5-F1
#
_cell.length_a   1.000
_cell.length_b   1.000
_cell.length_c   1.000
_cell.angle_alpha   90.00
_cell.angle_beta   90.00
_cell.angle_gamma   90.00
#
_symmetry.space_group_name_H-M   'P 1'
#
loop_
_entity.id
_entity.type
_entity.pdbx_description
1 polymer ?
#
loop_
_entity_poly.entity_id
_entity_poly.type
_entity_poly.pdbx_seq_one_letter_code
_entity_poly.pdbx_strand_id
1 'polypeptide(L)'
;MAPLRSLGLTVKVSGPAGFSRDAVNVFASINGTLPLATAGLVFVLLIIIYRSPIFWFIPLFSVLMAEAFSRFCGWAIAEAGVTVNGQSAGVLPVLVFGAGTDYALLLVARYREELRRHESPVQAMRLALRRAGPAAVASGSTVIVALLCLSLAEVDGTSGLGPIGPWAWRSRCSRCSRCSRPALSSVRA
;
A
#
# COMPACT_ATOMS: atom_id res chain seq x y z
N MET A 1 -26.63 14.45 -33.97
CA MET A 1 -26.99 14.65 -32.54
C MET A 1 -27.44 16.08 -32.19
N ALA A 2 -27.20 17.09 -33.04
CA ALA A 2 -27.65 18.47 -32.80
C ALA A 2 -29.19 18.71 -32.72
N PRO A 3 -30.08 17.99 -33.44
CA PRO A 3 -31.50 18.38 -33.48
C PRO A 3 -32.34 17.94 -32.27
N LEU A 4 -31.80 17.12 -31.36
CA LEU A 4 -32.53 16.63 -30.16
C LEU A 4 -32.32 17.51 -28.91
N ARG A 5 -31.32 18.40 -28.92
CA ARG A 5 -30.97 19.25 -27.77
C ARG A 5 -31.93 20.43 -27.57
N SER A 6 -32.66 20.84 -28.62
CA SER A 6 -33.63 21.95 -28.60
C SER A 6 -34.96 21.61 -27.89
N LEU A 7 -35.22 20.32 -27.62
CA LEU A 7 -36.42 19.84 -26.90
C LEU A 7 -36.16 19.58 -25.39
N GLY A 8 -34.99 19.95 -24.86
CA GLY A 8 -34.63 19.68 -23.46
C GLY A 8 -34.36 18.20 -23.14
N LEU A 9 -34.34 17.34 -24.15
CA LEU A 9 -34.09 15.90 -24.00
C LEU A 9 -32.59 15.61 -23.83
N THR A 10 -32.25 14.93 -22.75
CA THR A 10 -30.89 14.45 -22.47
C THR A 10 -30.69 13.07 -23.08
N VAL A 11 -29.96 13.01 -24.19
CA VAL A 11 -29.57 11.74 -24.83
C VAL A 11 -28.33 11.21 -24.12
N LYS A 12 -28.47 10.07 -23.43
CA LYS A 12 -27.34 9.32 -22.86
C LYS A 12 -26.99 8.16 -23.77
N VAL A 13 -25.70 7.98 -24.04
CA VAL A 13 -25.18 6.87 -24.86
C VAL A 13 -24.80 5.74 -23.92
N SER A 14 -25.31 4.53 -24.19
CA SER A 14 -24.99 3.30 -23.46
C SER A 14 -24.51 2.22 -24.44
N GLY A 15 -24.01 1.11 -23.93
CA GLY A 15 -23.43 -0.01 -24.67
C GLY A 15 -22.00 -0.32 -24.24
N PRO A 16 -21.39 -1.42 -24.72
CA PRO A 16 -20.06 -1.87 -24.30
C PRO A 16 -18.98 -0.79 -24.45
N ALA A 17 -19.00 -0.06 -25.57
CA ALA A 17 -18.07 1.05 -25.83
C ALA A 17 -18.32 2.28 -24.93
N GLY A 18 -19.59 2.56 -24.57
CA GLY A 18 -19.94 3.62 -23.63
C GLY A 18 -19.46 3.30 -22.22
N PHE A 19 -19.67 2.05 -21.78
CA PHE A 19 -19.20 1.56 -20.48
C PHE A 19 -17.67 1.58 -20.36
N SER A 20 -16.94 1.09 -21.38
CA SER A 20 -15.47 1.14 -21.37
C SER A 20 -14.94 2.57 -21.29
N ARG A 21 -15.59 3.52 -21.99
CA ARG A 21 -15.20 4.93 -21.95
C ARG A 21 -15.50 5.58 -20.60
N ASP A 22 -16.65 5.29 -20.01
CA ASP A 22 -17.01 5.78 -18.68
C ASP A 22 -16.09 5.19 -17.60
N ALA A 23 -15.75 3.90 -17.69
CA ALA A 23 -14.78 3.28 -16.78
C ALA A 23 -13.42 3.99 -16.85
N VAL A 24 -12.87 4.20 -18.05
CA VAL A 24 -11.59 4.91 -18.22
C VAL A 24 -11.68 6.35 -17.69
N ASN A 25 -12.78 7.07 -17.95
CA ASN A 25 -12.98 8.43 -17.45
C ASN A 25 -13.03 8.51 -15.91
N VAL A 26 -13.71 7.56 -15.27
CA VAL A 26 -13.77 7.49 -13.81
C VAL A 26 -12.40 7.20 -13.22
N PHE A 27 -11.66 6.22 -13.75
CA PHE A 27 -10.30 5.93 -13.29
C PHE A 27 -9.33 7.09 -13.55
N ALA A 28 -9.47 7.81 -14.66
CA ALA A 28 -8.66 9.00 -14.94
C ALA A 28 -8.86 10.12 -13.88
N SER A 29 -10.10 10.34 -13.44
CA SER A 29 -10.41 11.29 -12.36
C SER A 29 -9.79 10.82 -11.02
N ILE A 30 -9.89 9.53 -10.73
CA ILE A 30 -9.40 8.90 -9.51
C ILE A 30 -7.86 8.97 -9.38
N ASN A 31 -7.12 8.82 -10.47
CA ASN A 31 -5.66 8.80 -10.46
C ASN A 31 -5.00 10.11 -9.99
N GLY A 32 -5.73 11.23 -10.04
CA GLY A 32 -5.29 12.49 -9.43
C GLY A 32 -5.76 12.63 -7.98
N THR A 33 -7.05 12.39 -7.72
CA THR A 33 -7.67 12.67 -6.42
C THR A 33 -7.26 11.69 -5.33
N LEU A 34 -7.14 10.38 -5.61
CA LEU A 34 -6.78 9.38 -4.59
C LEU A 34 -5.40 9.63 -4.00
N PRO A 35 -4.31 9.76 -4.79
CA PRO A 35 -2.98 9.96 -4.22
C PRO A 35 -2.89 11.26 -3.43
N LEU A 36 -3.55 12.33 -3.90
CA LEU A 36 -3.61 13.62 -3.19
C LEU A 36 -4.37 13.50 -1.86
N ALA A 37 -5.52 12.82 -1.85
CA ALA A 37 -6.28 12.59 -0.63
C ALA A 37 -5.52 11.73 0.38
N THR A 38 -4.88 10.64 -0.07
CA THR A 38 -4.04 9.79 0.79
C THR A 38 -2.83 10.54 1.32
N ALA A 39 -2.12 11.30 0.47
CA ALA A 39 -0.98 12.12 0.89
C ALA A 39 -1.41 13.18 1.92
N GLY A 40 -2.54 13.86 1.69
CA GLY A 40 -3.10 14.81 2.64
C GLY A 40 -3.51 14.16 3.97
N LEU A 41 -4.14 12.99 3.92
CA LEU A 41 -4.50 12.23 5.11
C LEU A 41 -3.26 11.83 5.92
N VAL A 42 -2.25 11.24 5.26
CA VAL A 42 -0.97 10.85 5.89
C VAL A 42 -0.26 12.06 6.47
N PHE A 43 -0.23 13.18 5.74
CA PHE A 43 0.35 14.44 6.19
C PHE A 43 -0.31 14.93 7.49
N VAL A 44 -1.64 14.97 7.54
CA VAL A 44 -2.40 15.34 8.74
C VAL A 44 -2.13 14.36 9.89
N LEU A 45 -2.16 13.06 9.62
CA LEU A 45 -1.86 12.01 10.60
C LEU A 45 -0.47 12.17 11.22
N LEU A 46 0.54 12.44 10.39
CA LEU A 46 1.91 12.63 10.86
C LEU A 46 2.05 13.90 11.71
N ILE A 47 1.40 15.00 11.34
CA ILE A 47 1.39 16.24 12.14
C ILE A 47 0.78 15.96 13.53
N ILE A 48 -0.36 15.26 13.57
CA ILE A 48 -1.06 14.95 14.83
C ILE A 48 -0.21 14.02 15.71
N ILE A 49 0.40 12.97 15.14
CA ILE A 49 1.17 11.99 15.91
C ILE A 49 2.50 12.56 16.41
N TYR A 50 3.26 13.24 15.54
CA TYR A 50 4.66 13.55 15.84
C TYR A 50 4.87 14.95 16.41
N ARG A 51 3.94 15.89 16.23
CA ARG A 51 3.93 17.30 16.72
C ARG A 51 5.18 18.15 16.39
N SER A 52 6.33 17.56 16.07
CA SER A 52 7.60 18.17 15.73
C SER A 52 7.82 18.14 14.20
N PRO A 53 8.09 19.30 13.56
CA PRO A 53 8.11 19.42 12.11
C PRO A 53 9.12 18.54 11.37
N ILE A 54 10.27 18.32 11.99
CA ILE A 54 11.41 17.65 11.37
C ILE A 54 11.14 16.14 11.21
N PHE A 55 10.42 15.53 12.15
CA PHE A 55 10.23 14.08 12.19
C PHE A 55 9.16 13.57 11.22
N TRP A 56 8.19 14.39 10.82
CA TRP A 56 7.21 13.99 9.80
C TRP A 56 7.70 14.26 8.37
N PHE A 57 8.63 15.19 8.18
CA PHE A 57 9.18 15.48 6.86
C PHE A 57 10.00 14.30 6.30
N ILE A 58 10.75 13.61 7.15
CA ILE A 58 11.62 12.49 6.74
C ILE A 58 10.81 11.32 6.12
N PRO A 59 9.76 10.78 6.77
CA PRO A 59 8.90 9.76 6.17
C PRO A 59 8.23 10.25 4.88
N LEU A 60 7.70 11.47 4.88
CA LEU A 60 6.98 12.02 3.73
C LEU A 60 7.91 12.15 2.52
N PHE A 61 9.11 12.69 2.71
CA PHE A 61 10.10 12.84 1.65
C PHE A 61 10.55 11.48 1.11
N SER A 62 10.80 10.51 2.00
CA SER A 62 11.17 9.14 1.60
C SER A 62 10.09 8.48 0.73
N VAL A 63 8.82 8.64 1.10
CA VAL A 63 7.69 8.05 0.36
C VAL A 63 7.48 8.77 -0.97
N LEU A 64 7.61 10.09 -1.02
CA LEU A 64 7.53 10.86 -2.27
C LEU A 64 8.63 10.44 -3.26
N MET A 65 9.85 10.22 -2.77
CA MET A 65 10.95 9.70 -3.60
C MET A 65 10.68 8.26 -4.07
N ALA A 66 10.15 7.40 -3.20
CA ALA A 66 9.77 6.03 -3.57
C ALA A 66 8.65 6.02 -4.63
N GLU A 67 7.66 6.90 -4.51
CA GLU A 67 6.56 7.04 -5.47
C GLU A 67 7.05 7.59 -6.82
N ALA A 68 7.93 8.60 -6.79
CA ALA A 68 8.55 9.13 -8.00
C ALA A 68 9.37 8.05 -8.72
N PHE A 69 10.13 7.24 -7.98
CA PHE A 69 10.88 6.12 -8.51
C PHE A 69 9.96 5.02 -9.07
N SER A 70 8.88 4.69 -8.35
CA SER A 70 7.87 3.72 -8.81
C SER A 70 7.25 4.14 -10.14
N ARG A 71 6.89 5.43 -10.27
CA ARG A 71 6.38 6.02 -11.53
C ARG A 71 7.41 5.98 -12.65
N PHE A 72 8.67 6.28 -12.35
CA PHE A 72 9.77 6.20 -13.32
C PHE A 72 9.96 4.76 -13.83
N CYS A 73 10.00 3.78 -12.93
CA CYS A 73 10.04 2.36 -13.31
C CYS A 73 8.81 1.95 -14.11
N GLY A 74 7.62 2.40 -13.73
CA GLY A 74 6.38 2.15 -14.47
C GLY A 74 6.42 2.71 -15.90
N TRP A 75 6.96 3.92 -16.07
CA TRP A 75 7.17 4.51 -17.39
C TRP A 75 8.17 3.70 -18.23
N ALA A 76 9.31 3.30 -17.65
CA ALA A 76 10.32 2.49 -18.33
C ALA A 76 9.77 1.11 -18.77
N ILE A 77 8.92 0.49 -17.95
CA ILE A 77 8.26 -0.79 -18.28
C ILE A 77 7.17 -0.59 -19.34
N ALA A 78 6.47 0.54 -19.33
CA ALA A 78 5.47 0.86 -20.36
C ALA A 78 6.12 1.03 -21.74
N GLU A 79 7.34 1.58 -21.81
CA GLU A 79 8.11 1.69 -23.04
C GLU A 79 8.55 0.30 -23.57
N ALA A 80 8.71 -0.69 -22.68
CA ALA A 80 8.95 -2.09 -23.05
C ALA A 80 7.70 -2.85 -23.56
N GLY A 81 6.56 -2.16 -23.75
CA GLY A 81 5.36 -2.71 -24.39
C GLY A 81 4.29 -3.29 -23.45
N VAL A 82 4.44 -3.12 -22.12
CA VAL A 82 3.42 -3.54 -21.15
C VAL A 82 2.39 -2.43 -20.98
N THR A 83 1.12 -2.72 -21.30
CA THR A 83 0.03 -1.74 -21.15
C THR A 83 -0.33 -1.54 -19.68
N VAL A 84 0.05 -0.38 -19.12
CA VAL A 84 -0.38 0.03 -17.77
C VAL A 84 -1.84 0.47 -17.85
N ASN A 85 -2.75 -0.33 -17.27
CA ASN A 85 -4.17 0.02 -17.21
C ASN A 85 -4.40 1.14 -16.17
N GLY A 86 -5.38 2.02 -16.42
CA GLY A 86 -5.75 3.13 -15.53
C GLY A 86 -6.10 2.68 -14.11
N GLN A 87 -6.58 1.44 -13.95
CA GLN A 87 -6.86 0.82 -12.66
C GLN A 87 -5.60 0.60 -11.81
N SER A 88 -4.55 0.02 -12.41
CA SER A 88 -3.26 -0.21 -11.74
C SER A 88 -2.60 1.12 -11.36
N ALA A 89 -2.74 2.12 -12.23
CA ALA A 89 -2.21 3.47 -12.00
C ALA A 89 -2.89 4.21 -10.84
N GLY A 90 -4.11 3.85 -10.46
CA GLY A 90 -4.80 4.42 -9.29
C GLY A 90 -4.47 3.71 -7.97
N VAL A 91 -4.34 2.38 -7.99
CA VAL A 91 -4.14 1.57 -6.78
C VAL A 91 -2.67 1.54 -6.32
N LEU A 92 -1.72 1.50 -7.27
CA LEU A 92 -0.28 1.42 -6.95
C LEU A 92 0.21 2.59 -6.08
N PRO A 93 -0.10 3.86 -6.38
CA PRO A 93 0.33 4.98 -5.55
C PRO A 93 -0.15 4.86 -4.10
N VAL A 94 -1.42 4.45 -3.89
CA VAL A 94 -1.99 4.31 -2.55
C VAL A 94 -1.27 3.21 -1.76
N LEU A 95 -0.96 2.08 -2.41
CA LEU A 95 -0.20 0.99 -1.80
C LEU A 95 1.22 1.43 -1.43
N VAL A 96 1.91 2.13 -2.33
CA VAL A 96 3.28 2.65 -2.11
C VAL A 96 3.28 3.67 -0.98
N PHE A 97 2.31 4.58 -0.95
CA PHE A 97 2.16 5.54 0.13
C PHE A 97 1.93 4.87 1.49
N GLY A 98 1.00 3.90 1.55
CA GLY A 98 0.68 3.20 2.79
C GLY A 98 1.84 2.37 3.32
N ALA A 99 2.38 1.47 2.50
CA ALA A 99 3.48 0.59 2.89
C ALA A 99 4.78 1.38 3.14
N GLY A 100 5.08 2.37 2.30
CA GLY A 100 6.26 3.22 2.46
C GLY A 100 6.22 4.03 3.75
N THR A 101 5.04 4.57 4.12
CA THR A 101 4.88 5.31 5.37
C THR A 101 5.04 4.39 6.58
N ASP A 102 4.44 3.19 6.58
CA ASP A 102 4.58 2.23 7.68
C ASP A 102 6.04 1.84 7.92
N TYR A 103 6.79 1.54 6.84
CA TYR A 103 8.21 1.19 6.94
C TYR A 103 9.07 2.37 7.40
N ALA A 104 8.78 3.58 6.92
CA ALA A 104 9.46 4.78 7.38
C ALA A 104 9.20 5.05 8.88
N LEU A 105 7.96 4.86 9.34
CA LEU A 105 7.60 5.01 10.75
C LEU A 105 8.27 3.96 11.64
N LEU A 106 8.32 2.70 11.20
CA LEU A 106 9.04 1.63 11.89
C LEU A 106 10.54 1.97 12.04
N LEU A 107 11.16 2.47 10.97
CA LEU A 107 12.57 2.87 10.99
C LEU A 107 12.81 4.07 11.91
N VAL A 108 11.97 5.10 11.84
CA VAL A 108 12.06 6.30 12.69
C VAL A 108 11.85 5.94 14.16
N ALA A 109 10.89 5.07 14.47
CA ALA A 109 10.63 4.62 15.83
C ALA A 109 11.86 3.91 16.42
N ARG A 110 12.49 3.00 15.64
CA ARG A 110 13.72 2.32 16.08
C ARG A 110 14.91 3.26 16.18
N TYR A 111 15.07 4.17 15.23
CA TYR A 111 16.12 5.18 15.27
C TYR A 111 16.03 6.05 16.53
N ARG A 112 14.83 6.50 16.90
CA ARG A 112 14.60 7.29 18.12
C ARG A 112 14.93 6.52 19.39
N GLU A 113 14.73 5.21 19.41
CA GLU A 113 15.09 4.40 20.56
C GLU A 113 16.61 4.21 20.68
N GLU A 114 17.31 3.99 19.56
CA GLU A 114 18.78 3.87 19.58
C GLU A 114 19.47 5.21 19.88
N LEU A 115 18.90 6.34 19.43
CA LEU A 115 19.45 7.67 19.72
C LEU A 115 19.38 8.04 21.21
N ARG A 116 18.52 7.38 22.00
CA ARG A 116 18.52 7.51 23.46
C ARG A 116 19.62 6.71 24.15
N ARG A 117 20.20 5.72 23.46
CA ARG A 117 21.18 4.76 23.99
C ARG A 117 22.59 4.99 23.45
N HIS A 118 22.72 5.72 22.34
CA HIS A 118 23.98 5.98 21.66
C HIS A 118 24.15 7.47 21.36
N GLU A 119 25.33 8.02 21.64
CA GLU A 119 25.63 9.44 21.42
C GLU A 119 25.87 9.78 19.94
N SER A 120 26.30 8.82 19.12
CA SER A 120 26.59 9.08 17.70
C SER A 120 25.38 8.76 16.79
N PRO A 121 24.87 9.74 16.02
CA PRO A 121 23.70 9.55 15.15
C PRO A 121 23.91 8.46 14.07
N VAL A 122 25.13 8.36 13.56
CA VAL A 122 25.48 7.41 12.49
C VAL A 122 25.46 5.96 13.00
N GLN A 123 25.98 5.72 14.20
CA GLN A 123 25.92 4.37 14.79
C GLN A 123 24.48 4.00 15.18
N ALA A 124 23.71 4.96 15.70
CA ALA A 124 22.29 4.77 15.99
C ALA A 124 21.49 4.39 14.73
N MET A 125 21.73 5.06 13.59
CA MET A 125 21.07 4.73 12.32
C MET A 125 21.47 3.33 11.81
N ARG A 126 22.76 2.98 11.89
CA ARG A 126 23.24 1.65 11.47
C ARG A 126 22.58 0.53 12.28
N LEU A 127 22.45 0.72 13.60
CA LEU A 127 21.84 -0.26 14.48
C LEU A 127 20.31 -0.34 14.27
N ALA A 128 19.66 0.80 14.08
CA ALA A 128 18.24 0.88 13.75
C ALA A 128 17.92 0.13 12.44
N LEU A 129 18.71 0.34 11.39
CA LEU A 129 18.58 -0.39 10.12
C LEU A 129 18.78 -1.90 10.30
N ARG A 130 19.79 -2.30 11.08
CA ARG A 130 20.07 -3.72 11.31
C ARG A 130 18.95 -4.43 12.09
N ARG A 131 18.20 -3.71 12.92
CA ARG A 131 17.06 -4.25 13.70
C ARG A 131 15.72 -4.15 12.96
N ALA A 132 15.46 -3.03 12.29
CA ALA A 132 14.20 -2.77 11.57
C ALA A 132 14.18 -3.41 10.17
N GLY A 133 15.34 -3.48 9.50
CA GLY A 133 15.48 -3.97 8.13
C GLY A 133 14.93 -5.38 7.92
N PRO A 134 15.30 -6.39 8.73
CA PRO A 134 14.76 -7.74 8.58
C PRO A 134 13.23 -7.81 8.70
N ALA A 135 12.64 -7.01 9.60
CA ALA A 135 11.18 -6.97 9.77
C ALA A 135 10.48 -6.31 8.57
N ALA A 136 11.05 -5.20 8.05
CA ALA A 136 10.53 -4.53 6.86
C ALA A 136 10.62 -5.42 5.61
N VAL A 137 11.76 -6.12 5.42
CA VAL A 137 11.95 -7.06 4.31
C VAL A 137 10.99 -8.24 4.43
N ALA A 138 10.80 -8.81 5.63
CA ALA A 138 9.84 -9.88 5.84
C ALA A 138 8.41 -9.43 5.46
N SER A 139 7.98 -8.25 5.92
CA SER A 139 6.67 -7.68 5.56
C SER A 139 6.55 -7.46 4.04
N GLY A 140 7.52 -6.77 3.44
CA GLY A 140 7.51 -6.46 2.01
C GLY A 140 7.52 -7.71 1.13
N SER A 141 8.23 -8.76 1.55
CA SER A 141 8.25 -10.03 0.82
C SER A 141 6.87 -10.69 0.74
N THR A 142 6.01 -10.53 1.77
CA THR A 142 4.64 -11.07 1.71
C THR A 142 3.78 -10.37 0.67
N VAL A 143 3.95 -9.06 0.50
CA VAL A 143 3.26 -8.27 -0.54
C VAL A 143 3.72 -8.69 -1.93
N ILE A 144 5.04 -8.85 -2.13
CA ILE A 144 5.59 -9.33 -3.40
C ILE A 144 5.04 -10.71 -3.75
N VAL A 145 5.04 -11.64 -2.79
CA VAL A 145 4.48 -13.00 -3.00
C VAL A 145 2.98 -12.93 -3.30
N ALA A 146 2.22 -12.06 -2.64
CA ALA A 146 0.79 -11.88 -2.91
C ALA A 146 0.53 -11.34 -4.33
N LEU A 147 1.32 -10.36 -4.78
CA LEU A 147 1.20 -9.80 -6.13
C LEU A 147 1.63 -10.81 -7.21
N LEU A 148 2.70 -11.58 -6.97
CA LEU A 148 3.11 -12.67 -7.86
C LEU A 148 2.05 -13.78 -7.94
N CYS A 149 1.41 -14.11 -6.82
CA CYS A 149 0.29 -15.06 -6.78
C CYS A 149 -0.89 -14.55 -7.62
N LEU A 150 -1.17 -13.25 -7.60
CA LEU A 150 -2.20 -12.64 -8.44
C LEU A 150 -1.84 -12.69 -9.92
N SER A 151 -0.57 -12.52 -10.29
CA SER A 151 -0.10 -12.68 -11.67
C SER A 151 -0.23 -14.11 -12.19
N LEU A 152 -0.12 -15.11 -11.31
CA LEU A 152 -0.32 -16.53 -11.64
C LEU A 152 -1.80 -16.94 -11.63
N ALA A 153 -2.69 -16.12 -11.07
CA ALA A 153 -4.11 -16.39 -11.00
C ALA A 153 -4.81 -15.94 -12.30
N GLU A 154 -4.75 -16.77 -13.34
CA GLU A 154 -5.57 -16.60 -14.54
C GLU A 154 -7.05 -16.73 -14.17
N VAL A 155 -7.81 -15.64 -14.33
CA VAL A 155 -9.23 -15.59 -13.96
C VAL A 155 -10.06 -16.33 -14.99
N ASP A 156 -10.35 -17.59 -14.67
CA ASP A 156 -11.58 -18.30 -14.98
C ASP A 156 -11.94 -19.18 -13.77
N GLY A 157 -12.67 -18.62 -12.79
CA GLY A 157 -13.29 -19.41 -11.71
C GLY A 157 -12.39 -19.89 -10.56
N THR A 158 -11.72 -19.00 -9.81
CA THR A 158 -11.17 -19.31 -8.46
C THR A 158 -12.26 -19.50 -7.37
N SER A 159 -13.49 -19.76 -7.79
CA SER A 159 -14.69 -20.07 -7.00
C SER A 159 -14.59 -21.37 -6.19
N GLY A 160 -13.56 -22.21 -6.39
CA GLY A 160 -13.37 -23.46 -5.63
C GLY A 160 -12.45 -23.40 -4.41
N LEU A 161 -11.55 -22.42 -4.31
CA LEU A 161 -10.52 -22.37 -3.25
C LEU A 161 -10.95 -21.57 -2.01
N GLY A 162 -11.91 -20.65 -2.18
CA GLY A 162 -12.46 -19.82 -1.10
C GLY A 162 -13.08 -20.58 0.08
N PRO A 163 -13.86 -21.67 -0.14
CA PRO A 163 -14.47 -22.42 0.96
C PRO A 163 -13.48 -23.27 1.79
N ILE A 164 -12.32 -23.64 1.23
CA ILE A 164 -11.40 -24.62 1.86
C ILE A 164 -10.39 -23.92 2.79
N GLY A 165 -9.95 -22.70 2.45
CA GLY A 165 -8.96 -21.93 3.20
C GLY A 165 -9.34 -21.60 4.66
N PRO A 166 -10.57 -21.10 4.94
CA PRO A 166 -10.99 -20.78 6.30
C PRO A 166 -11.21 -22.00 7.20
N TRP A 167 -11.65 -23.14 6.64
CA TRP A 167 -11.92 -24.36 7.42
C TRP A 167 -10.62 -25.00 7.94
N ALA A 168 -9.53 -24.98 7.15
CA ALA A 168 -8.22 -25.46 7.61
C ALA A 168 -7.64 -24.58 8.75
N TRP A 169 -7.74 -23.25 8.63
CA TRP A 169 -7.20 -22.31 9.62
C TRP A 169 -7.90 -22.39 10.99
N ARG A 170 -9.21 -22.65 10.99
CA ARG A 170 -10.01 -22.77 12.23
C ARG A 170 -9.59 -23.97 13.09
N SER A 171 -9.18 -25.09 12.49
CA SER A 171 -8.74 -26.29 13.20
C SER A 171 -7.36 -26.14 13.88
N ARG A 172 -6.51 -25.25 13.36
CA ARG A 172 -5.17 -24.97 13.92
C ARG A 172 -5.18 -23.89 14.99
N CYS A 173 -6.03 -22.87 14.84
CA CYS A 173 -6.04 -21.73 15.76
C CYS A 173 -6.57 -22.13 17.16
N SER A 174 -7.50 -23.10 17.26
CA SER A 174 -7.97 -23.65 18.54
C SER A 174 -6.91 -24.44 19.31
N ARG A 175 -5.92 -24.99 18.59
CA ARG A 175 -4.77 -25.69 19.18
C ARG A 175 -3.68 -24.71 19.64
N CYS A 176 -3.57 -23.54 19.00
CA CYS A 176 -2.58 -22.52 19.30
C CYS A 176 -2.96 -21.62 20.50
N SER A 177 -4.25 -21.26 20.65
CA SER A 177 -4.72 -20.48 21.80
C SER A 177 -4.60 -21.22 23.14
N ARG A 178 -4.52 -22.56 23.10
CA ARG A 178 -4.28 -23.41 24.27
C ARG A 178 -2.78 -23.55 24.60
N CYS A 179 -1.89 -23.25 23.64
CA CYS A 179 -0.45 -23.36 23.80
C CYS A 179 0.24 -22.02 24.15
N SER A 180 -0.41 -20.87 23.92
CA SER A 180 0.13 -19.54 24.26
C SER A 180 -0.12 -19.10 25.71
N ARG A 181 -0.95 -19.83 26.47
CA ARG A 181 -1.25 -19.51 27.88
C ARG A 181 -0.11 -19.76 28.88
N PRO A 182 0.82 -20.74 28.73
CA PRO A 182 1.90 -20.96 29.71
C PRO A 182 3.07 -19.97 29.59
N ALA A 183 3.24 -19.31 28.43
CA ALA A 183 4.38 -18.42 28.19
C ALA A 183 4.18 -16.98 28.71
N LEU A 184 2.93 -16.57 28.96
CA LEU A 184 2.61 -15.25 29.51
C LEU A 184 2.76 -15.17 31.04
N SER A 185 2.88 -16.30 31.74
CA SER A 185 3.13 -16.32 33.18
C SER A 185 4.62 -16.17 33.56
N SER A 186 5.56 -16.40 32.64
CA SER A 186 7.00 -16.26 32.92
C SER A 186 7.59 -14.89 32.56
N VAL A 187 6.81 -13.99 31.97
CA VAL A 187 7.24 -12.60 31.65
C VAL A 187 6.82 -11.62 32.76
N ARG A 188 6.17 -12.13 33.83
CA ARG A 188 5.67 -11.32 34.94
C ARG A 188 6.22 -11.76 36.32
N ALA A 189 7.35 -12.47 36.35
CA ALA A 189 8.11 -12.78 37.55
C ALA A 189 9.59 -12.44 37.32
#